data_AF-A0A7K7J5D1-F1
#
_entry.id   AF-A0A7K7J5D1-F1
#
_cell.length_a   1.000
_cell.length_b   1.000
_cell.length_c   1.000
_cell.angle_alpha   90.00
_cell.angle_beta   90.00
_cell.angle_gamma   90.00
#
_symmetry.space_group_name_H-M   'P 1'
#
loop_
_entity.id
_entity.type
_entity.pdbx_description
1 polymer ?
#
loop_
_entity_poly.entity_id
_entity_poly.type
_entity_poly.pdbx_seq_one_letter_code
_entity_poly.pdbx_strand_id
1 'polypeptide(L)'
;RAGGGKMAVQAVHLEADAFLVCLNHALSTEKEEVMGLCIGEVPPAEGRPRGGAGGGAAYAGWGLRGSVDTNRIVHIHSVIILRRSDKRKDRVEISPEQLSAASTEAEISFSRDSSSLAKMTGRPMRVVGWYHSHPHITVWPSHVDVRTQAMYQMMDQGFVGLIFSCFIEDKNTKTGRILYTCFQSVQAQKSSEPWTDCCKVVEVSFLFAAFNSISHPSRYDRIEIPIHVVPHETIGKVCLESAVELPKILCQEEQDAYRRIHSLTHLDSVTKIHNGSVFTKNLCSQMSAISGPLLQWLEDRLEQNKQRMQELQQEKEQLLEELAALE
;
A
#
# COMPACT_ATOMS: atom_id res chain seq x y z
N ARG A 1 -14.20 34.28 -9.83
CA ARG A 1 -14.72 33.02 -9.23
C ARG A 1 -13.50 32.16 -8.93
N ALA A 2 -13.05 32.11 -7.68
CA ALA A 2 -11.92 31.29 -7.28
C ALA A 2 -12.27 29.82 -7.55
N GLY A 3 -11.57 29.19 -8.49
CA GLY A 3 -11.66 27.75 -8.69
C GLY A 3 -11.13 27.09 -7.43
N GLY A 4 -11.99 26.42 -6.69
CA GLY A 4 -11.57 25.53 -5.61
C GLY A 4 -10.74 24.40 -6.21
N GLY A 5 -9.43 24.63 -6.32
CA GLY A 5 -8.49 23.58 -6.72
C GLY A 5 -8.62 22.44 -5.73
N LYS A 6 -8.98 21.25 -6.22
CA LYS A 6 -8.90 20.02 -5.44
C LYS A 6 -7.46 19.89 -4.94
N MET A 7 -7.23 20.12 -3.65
CA MET A 7 -5.88 20.05 -3.11
C MET A 7 -5.45 18.58 -3.03
N ALA A 8 -4.37 18.27 -3.74
CA ALA A 8 -3.69 16.98 -3.69
C ALA A 8 -3.15 16.70 -2.28
N VAL A 9 -2.91 15.43 -1.99
CA VAL A 9 -2.18 15.01 -0.79
C VAL A 9 -0.77 15.62 -0.83
N GLN A 10 -0.24 16.03 0.30
CA GLN A 10 1.08 16.67 0.35
C GLN A 10 2.20 15.70 0.68
N ALA A 11 1.93 14.70 1.53
CA ALA A 11 2.87 13.67 1.89
C ALA A 11 2.13 12.41 2.37
N VAL A 12 2.82 11.28 2.34
CA VAL A 12 2.38 10.01 2.89
C VAL A 12 3.37 9.54 3.93
N HIS A 13 2.89 9.26 5.14
CA HIS A 13 3.64 8.61 6.20
C HIS A 13 3.23 7.14 6.24
N LEU A 14 4.15 6.25 5.87
CA LEU A 14 3.94 4.81 5.86
C LEU A 14 4.69 4.20 7.05
N GLU A 15 3.98 3.55 7.97
CA GLU A 15 4.63 2.86 9.07
C GLU A 15 5.55 1.73 8.57
N ALA A 16 6.71 1.56 9.20
CA ALA A 16 7.70 0.55 8.84
C ALA A 16 7.11 -0.87 8.84
N ASP A 17 6.16 -1.15 9.73
CA ASP A 17 5.45 -2.42 9.79
C ASP A 17 4.59 -2.67 8.54
N ALA A 18 3.82 -1.66 8.12
CA ALA A 18 3.02 -1.73 6.90
C ALA A 18 3.91 -1.84 5.66
N PHE A 19 5.05 -1.12 5.64
CA PHE A 19 6.05 -1.24 4.58
C PHE A 19 6.62 -2.67 4.50
N LEU A 20 6.95 -3.29 5.64
CA LEU A 20 7.43 -4.68 5.71
C LEU A 20 6.42 -5.65 5.09
N VAL A 21 5.12 -5.52 5.42
CA VAL A 21 4.08 -6.37 4.84
C VAL A 21 3.95 -6.18 3.33
N CYS A 22 3.92 -4.93 2.86
CA CYS A 22 3.88 -4.62 1.43
C CYS A 22 5.06 -5.22 0.68
N LEU A 23 6.26 -5.06 1.23
CA LEU A 23 7.50 -5.52 0.62
C LEU A 23 7.57 -7.05 0.56
N ASN A 24 7.23 -7.74 1.65
CA ASN A 24 7.16 -9.20 1.69
C ASN A 24 6.14 -9.73 0.67
N HIS A 25 5.00 -9.06 0.53
CA HIS A 25 4.03 -9.42 -0.49
C HIS A 25 4.57 -9.18 -1.91
N ALA A 26 5.20 -8.03 -2.17
CA ALA A 26 5.78 -7.70 -3.47
C ALA A 26 6.90 -8.66 -3.90
N LEU A 27 7.65 -9.20 -2.94
CA LEU A 27 8.71 -10.18 -3.14
C LEU A 27 8.21 -11.64 -3.21
N SER A 28 6.91 -11.89 -3.03
CA SER A 28 6.35 -13.25 -3.05
C SER A 28 6.35 -13.89 -4.45
N THR A 29 6.39 -13.08 -5.52
CA THR A 29 6.39 -13.57 -6.90
C THR A 29 7.04 -12.56 -7.84
N GLU A 30 7.84 -13.06 -8.78
CA GLU A 30 8.42 -12.30 -9.89
C GLU A 30 7.62 -12.45 -11.20
N LYS A 31 6.62 -13.34 -11.20
CA LYS A 31 5.87 -13.74 -12.42
C LYS A 31 4.64 -12.89 -12.67
N GLU A 32 4.05 -12.35 -11.61
CA GLU A 32 2.83 -11.58 -11.67
C GLU A 32 2.89 -10.39 -10.73
N GLU A 33 2.17 -9.33 -11.08
CA GLU A 33 1.97 -8.18 -10.20
C GLU A 33 1.03 -8.59 -9.07
N VAL A 34 1.40 -8.24 -7.85
CA VAL A 34 0.57 -8.41 -6.65
C VAL A 34 -0.06 -7.09 -6.26
N MET A 35 -1.14 -7.11 -5.46
CA MET A 35 -1.88 -5.91 -5.11
C MET A 35 -2.51 -5.98 -3.72
N GLY A 36 -2.72 -4.82 -3.11
CA GLY A 36 -3.40 -4.71 -1.83
C GLY A 36 -3.92 -3.31 -1.55
N LEU A 37 -4.55 -3.16 -0.39
CA LEU A 37 -5.12 -1.89 0.08
C LEU A 37 -4.38 -1.37 1.30
N CYS A 38 -4.33 -0.05 1.42
CA CYS A 38 -3.70 0.63 2.53
C CYS A 38 -4.75 1.18 3.49
N ILE A 39 -4.58 0.86 4.78
CA ILE A 39 -5.47 1.29 5.85
C ILE A 39 -4.77 2.33 6.70
N GLY A 40 -5.50 3.39 7.00
CA GLY A 40 -5.01 4.39 7.92
C GLY A 40 -5.95 5.57 8.04
N GLU A 41 -5.37 6.75 8.21
CA GLU A 41 -6.12 7.97 8.48
C GLU A 41 -5.63 9.14 7.63
N VAL A 42 -6.54 10.09 7.44
CA VAL A 42 -6.23 11.41 6.91
C VAL A 42 -6.62 12.40 8.00
N PRO A 43 -5.66 13.13 8.61
CA PRO A 43 -5.95 14.17 9.57
C PRO A 43 -6.98 15.14 8.96
N PRO A 44 -8.02 15.52 9.70
CA PRO A 44 -8.88 16.59 9.26
C PRO A 44 -8.03 17.86 9.11
N ALA A 45 -8.28 18.65 8.07
CA ALA A 45 -7.77 20.02 8.02
C ALA A 45 -8.25 20.72 9.30
N GLU A 46 -7.33 21.14 10.17
CA GLU A 46 -7.69 21.80 11.43
C GLU A 46 -8.59 23.01 11.11
N GLY A 47 -9.85 22.94 11.54
CA GLY A 47 -10.85 23.93 11.15
C GLY A 47 -12.29 23.71 11.63
N ARG A 48 -12.60 22.64 12.35
CA ARG A 48 -13.88 22.56 13.07
C ARG A 48 -13.67 22.07 14.50
N PRO A 49 -13.99 22.88 15.53
CA PRO A 49 -14.16 22.34 16.86
C PRO A 49 -15.27 21.28 16.78
N ARG A 50 -15.02 20.09 17.33
CA ARG A 50 -16.09 19.14 17.62
C ARG A 50 -17.06 19.85 18.57
N GLY A 51 -18.26 20.17 18.09
CA GLY A 51 -19.37 20.61 18.92
C GLY A 51 -19.76 19.49 19.87
N GLY A 52 -19.07 19.40 21.00
CA GLY A 52 -19.57 18.73 22.18
C GLY A 52 -20.68 19.60 22.76
N ALA A 53 -21.90 19.09 22.75
CA ALA A 53 -22.97 19.64 23.57
C ALA A 53 -22.57 19.42 25.04
N GLY A 54 -22.28 20.51 25.77
CA GLY A 54 -21.94 20.44 27.19
C GLY A 54 -21.30 21.72 27.74
N GLY A 55 -22.15 22.70 28.03
CA GLY A 55 -22.02 23.81 29.00
C GLY A 55 -20.66 24.35 29.47
N GLY A 56 -20.49 25.67 29.32
CA GLY A 56 -20.02 26.52 30.43
C GLY A 56 -18.62 27.16 30.33
N ALA A 57 -18.63 28.46 30.00
CA ALA A 57 -17.71 29.51 30.47
C ALA A 57 -16.20 29.49 30.12
N ALA A 58 -15.86 30.45 29.24
CA ALA A 58 -14.80 31.46 29.35
C ALA A 58 -13.37 31.04 29.76
N TYR A 59 -12.41 31.19 28.85
CA TYR A 59 -11.24 32.08 29.03
C TYR A 59 -10.76 32.60 27.67
N ALA A 60 -10.38 33.87 27.66
CA ALA A 60 -10.08 34.67 26.49
C ALA A 60 -8.65 34.48 25.96
N GLY A 61 -8.51 34.62 24.65
CA GLY A 61 -7.56 35.54 24.04
C GLY A 61 -6.15 35.03 23.75
N TRP A 62 -5.97 34.42 22.57
CA TRP A 62 -4.74 34.54 21.75
C TRP A 62 -5.14 34.81 20.30
N GLY A 63 -4.42 35.74 19.70
CA GLY A 63 -4.81 36.50 18.52
C GLY A 63 -4.53 35.84 17.17
N LEU A 64 -5.27 36.34 16.19
CA LEU A 64 -4.90 36.56 14.78
C LEU A 64 -3.58 35.91 14.29
N ARG A 65 -3.72 34.75 13.64
CA ARG A 65 -3.11 34.49 12.33
C ARG A 65 -3.89 33.35 11.70
N GLY A 66 -4.50 33.59 10.55
CA GLY A 66 -4.96 32.50 9.68
C GLY A 66 -3.74 31.74 9.20
N SER A 67 -3.30 30.75 9.98
CA SER A 67 -2.44 29.69 9.47
C SER A 67 -3.37 28.72 8.79
N VAL A 68 -3.39 28.78 7.47
CA VAL A 68 -4.03 27.79 6.62
C VAL A 68 -3.09 26.58 6.66
N ASP A 69 -3.08 25.83 7.77
CA ASP A 69 -2.28 24.62 7.89
C ASP A 69 -2.95 23.51 7.08
N THR A 70 -2.61 23.52 5.79
CA THR A 70 -3.19 22.69 4.72
C THR A 70 -2.47 21.39 4.45
N ASN A 71 -1.64 20.92 5.38
CA ASN A 71 -0.90 19.68 5.23
C ASN A 71 -1.83 18.47 5.33
N ARG A 72 -2.42 18.08 4.20
CA ARG A 72 -3.14 16.81 4.05
C ARG A 72 -2.11 15.69 3.92
N ILE A 73 -1.64 15.20 5.07
CA ILE A 73 -0.70 14.07 5.17
C ILE A 73 -1.52 12.79 5.34
N VAL A 74 -1.28 11.76 4.55
CA VAL A 74 -1.93 10.45 4.75
C VAL A 74 -1.04 9.60 5.65
N HIS A 75 -1.59 9.06 6.74
CA HIS A 75 -0.89 8.11 7.59
C HIS A 75 -1.40 6.70 7.28
N ILE A 76 -0.51 5.79 6.90
CA ILE A 76 -0.81 4.39 6.63
C ILE A 76 -0.23 3.55 7.76
N HIS A 77 -1.11 2.87 8.49
CA HIS A 77 -0.77 2.06 9.67
C HIS A 77 -0.71 0.57 9.36
N SER A 78 -1.53 0.09 8.43
CA SER A 78 -1.54 -1.32 8.04
C SER A 78 -2.00 -1.50 6.60
N VAL A 79 -1.94 -2.74 6.10
CA VAL A 79 -2.36 -3.09 4.75
C VAL A 79 -3.18 -4.37 4.71
N ILE A 80 -4.02 -4.50 3.69
CA ILE A 80 -4.78 -5.71 3.39
C ILE A 80 -4.25 -6.29 2.10
N ILE A 81 -3.81 -7.54 2.14
CA ILE A 81 -3.37 -8.31 0.97
C ILE A 81 -4.63 -8.73 0.20
N LEU A 82 -4.71 -8.35 -1.07
CA LEU A 82 -5.85 -8.73 -1.90
C LEU A 82 -5.51 -9.93 -2.78
N ARG A 83 -6.52 -10.79 -2.94
CA ARG A 83 -6.51 -11.88 -3.91
C ARG A 83 -6.73 -11.34 -5.32
N ARG A 84 -5.90 -11.73 -6.29
CA ARG A 84 -6.07 -11.30 -7.68
C ARG A 84 -6.93 -12.28 -8.45
N SER A 85 -8.06 -11.81 -8.98
CA SER A 85 -8.98 -12.61 -9.80
C SER A 85 -8.63 -12.61 -11.29
N ASP A 86 -7.98 -11.56 -11.82
CA ASP A 86 -7.54 -11.42 -13.22
C ASP A 86 -6.01 -11.38 -13.31
N LYS A 87 -5.39 -12.44 -13.87
CA LYS A 87 -3.92 -12.60 -13.96
C LYS A 87 -3.31 -12.04 -15.27
N ARG A 88 -4.01 -11.16 -15.97
CA ARG A 88 -3.49 -10.52 -17.20
C ARG A 88 -2.37 -9.52 -16.88
N LYS A 89 -1.38 -9.45 -17.79
CA LYS A 89 -0.31 -8.45 -17.76
C LYS A 89 -0.90 -7.05 -17.95
N ASP A 90 -0.44 -6.06 -17.19
CA ASP A 90 -0.84 -4.64 -17.28
C ASP A 90 -2.31 -4.32 -16.93
N ARG A 91 -3.00 -5.20 -16.18
CA ARG A 91 -4.40 -4.99 -15.78
C ARG A 91 -4.62 -5.19 -14.29
N VAL A 92 -4.28 -4.17 -13.51
CA VAL A 92 -4.57 -4.10 -12.07
C VAL A 92 -5.82 -3.26 -11.87
N GLU A 93 -6.99 -3.92 -11.85
CA GLU A 93 -8.27 -3.29 -11.57
C GLU A 93 -8.85 -3.95 -10.30
N ILE A 94 -8.91 -3.22 -9.18
CA ILE A 94 -9.79 -3.62 -8.05
C ILE A 94 -11.20 -3.27 -8.50
N SER A 95 -12.09 -4.26 -8.57
CA SER A 95 -13.48 -3.97 -8.90
C SER A 95 -14.07 -3.03 -7.83
N PRO A 96 -14.98 -2.11 -8.18
CA PRO A 96 -15.64 -1.25 -7.20
C PRO A 96 -16.28 -2.04 -6.05
N GLU A 97 -16.76 -3.25 -6.33
CA GLU A 97 -17.33 -4.18 -5.35
C GLU A 97 -16.25 -4.74 -4.41
N GLN A 98 -15.08 -5.13 -4.93
CA GLN A 98 -13.95 -5.55 -4.11
C GLN A 98 -13.42 -4.40 -3.24
N LEU A 99 -13.35 -3.19 -3.78
CA LEU A 99 -12.95 -2.00 -3.02
C LEU A 99 -13.97 -1.68 -1.93
N SER A 100 -15.28 -1.76 -2.23
CA SER A 100 -16.34 -1.55 -1.25
C SER A 100 -16.34 -2.63 -0.17
N ALA A 101 -16.23 -3.90 -0.55
CA ALA A 101 -16.19 -5.03 0.38
C ALA A 101 -14.96 -4.94 1.28
N ALA A 102 -13.78 -4.66 0.72
CA ALA A 102 -12.57 -4.47 1.49
C ALA A 102 -12.61 -3.20 2.35
N SER A 103 -13.32 -2.15 1.93
CA SER A 103 -13.55 -0.97 2.77
C SER A 103 -14.43 -1.30 3.97
N THR A 104 -15.52 -2.03 3.76
CA THR A 104 -16.39 -2.51 4.85
C THR A 104 -15.67 -3.50 5.75
N GLU A 105 -14.89 -4.43 5.19
CA GLU A 105 -14.11 -5.38 5.96
C GLU A 105 -12.98 -4.71 6.72
N ALA A 106 -12.30 -3.71 6.14
CA ALA A 106 -11.34 -2.88 6.87
C ALA A 106 -12.01 -2.17 8.04
N GLU A 107 -13.17 -1.55 7.84
CA GLU A 107 -13.92 -0.91 8.93
C GLU A 107 -14.36 -1.91 10.02
N ILE A 108 -14.78 -3.13 9.64
CA ILE A 108 -15.25 -4.17 10.58
C ILE A 108 -14.10 -4.87 11.31
N SER A 109 -13.08 -5.34 10.59
CA SER A 109 -11.92 -6.02 11.16
C SER A 109 -11.18 -5.10 12.12
N PHE A 110 -10.99 -3.84 11.74
CA PHE A 110 -10.42 -2.86 12.63
C PHE A 110 -11.38 -2.52 13.76
N SER A 111 -12.68 -2.29 13.56
CA SER A 111 -13.56 -1.98 14.72
C SER A 111 -13.65 -3.10 15.77
N ARG A 112 -13.42 -4.36 15.40
CA ARG A 112 -13.40 -5.51 16.34
C ARG A 112 -12.09 -5.65 17.13
N ASP A 113 -10.93 -5.34 16.53
CA ASP A 113 -9.62 -5.40 17.20
C ASP A 113 -9.09 -4.05 17.71
N SER A 114 -9.64 -2.94 17.21
CA SER A 114 -9.17 -1.55 17.44
C SER A 114 -9.75 -0.93 18.70
N SER A 115 -9.79 -1.72 19.77
CA SER A 115 -9.87 -1.13 21.10
C SER A 115 -8.54 -0.46 21.51
N SER A 116 -7.45 -0.68 20.76
CA SER A 116 -6.13 -0.08 21.01
C SER A 116 -5.73 1.01 19.98
N LEU A 117 -5.67 0.72 18.67
CA LEU A 117 -5.15 1.66 17.66
C LEU A 117 -6.04 2.89 17.42
N ALA A 118 -7.35 2.72 17.21
CA ALA A 118 -8.29 3.83 17.02
C ALA A 118 -8.53 4.61 18.34
N LYS A 119 -8.26 3.99 19.50
CA LYS A 119 -8.24 4.69 20.79
C LYS A 119 -6.93 5.46 21.01
N MET A 120 -5.79 4.92 20.57
CA MET A 120 -4.48 5.58 20.62
C MET A 120 -4.42 6.79 19.70
N THR A 121 -4.93 6.69 18.47
CA THR A 121 -4.94 7.82 17.51
C THR A 121 -6.18 8.72 17.65
N GLY A 122 -7.22 8.23 18.32
CA GLY A 122 -8.49 8.94 18.50
C GLY A 122 -9.28 9.17 17.19
N ARG A 123 -8.91 8.46 16.12
CA ARG A 123 -9.36 8.70 14.74
C ARG A 123 -9.85 7.42 14.06
N PRO A 124 -10.87 7.52 13.20
CA PRO A 124 -11.41 6.36 12.49
C PRO A 124 -10.44 5.90 11.40
N MET A 125 -10.04 4.64 11.46
CA MET A 125 -9.28 3.97 10.41
C MET A 125 -10.18 3.72 9.20
N ARG A 126 -9.63 3.91 7.99
CA ARG A 126 -10.32 3.68 6.73
C ARG A 126 -9.35 3.28 5.62
N VAL A 127 -9.87 2.88 4.47
CA VAL A 127 -9.04 2.70 3.28
C VAL A 127 -8.61 4.08 2.76
N VAL A 128 -7.29 4.29 2.67
CA VAL A 128 -6.68 5.57 2.27
C VAL A 128 -5.83 5.44 0.99
N GLY A 129 -5.59 4.22 0.52
CA GLY A 129 -4.83 4.01 -0.70
C GLY A 129 -4.79 2.55 -1.11
N TRP A 130 -3.99 2.29 -2.12
CA TRP A 130 -3.72 0.97 -2.67
C TRP A 130 -2.26 0.85 -3.04
N TYR A 131 -1.78 -0.39 -3.14
CA TYR A 131 -0.44 -0.68 -3.66
C TYR A 131 -0.46 -1.83 -4.64
N HIS A 132 0.51 -1.84 -5.54
CA HIS A 132 0.82 -3.01 -6.36
C HIS A 132 2.33 -3.14 -6.61
N SER A 133 2.75 -4.30 -7.12
CA SER A 133 4.14 -4.57 -7.48
C SER A 133 4.40 -4.51 -8.97
N HIS A 134 5.63 -4.15 -9.32
CA HIS A 134 6.17 -4.06 -10.68
C HIS A 134 7.43 -4.96 -10.74
N PRO A 135 7.29 -6.27 -10.96
CA PRO A 135 8.44 -7.17 -11.05
C PRO A 135 9.20 -6.92 -12.37
N HIS A 136 10.52 -6.76 -12.28
CA HIS A 136 11.42 -6.54 -13.43
C HIS A 136 11.11 -5.32 -14.31
N ILE A 137 10.22 -4.43 -13.88
CA ILE A 137 9.86 -3.20 -14.60
C ILE A 137 10.04 -1.98 -13.69
N THR A 138 10.07 -0.79 -14.28
CA THR A 138 10.34 0.45 -13.55
C THR A 138 9.25 0.75 -12.52
N VAL A 139 9.59 1.47 -11.45
CA VAL A 139 8.65 1.91 -10.41
C VAL A 139 7.61 2.94 -10.87
N TRP A 140 7.76 3.46 -12.09
CA TRP A 140 6.90 4.49 -12.63
C TRP A 140 5.50 3.96 -12.99
N PRO A 141 4.41 4.67 -12.60
CA PRO A 141 3.05 4.25 -12.95
C PRO A 141 2.84 4.28 -14.46
N SER A 142 2.20 3.24 -14.98
CA SER A 142 1.74 3.15 -16.35
C SER A 142 0.51 4.04 -16.59
N HIS A 143 0.12 4.18 -17.87
CA HIS A 143 -1.12 4.89 -18.21
C HIS A 143 -2.38 4.23 -17.64
N VAL A 144 -2.35 2.90 -17.44
CA VAL A 144 -3.45 2.17 -16.79
C VAL A 144 -3.51 2.52 -15.31
N ASP A 145 -2.36 2.54 -14.63
CA ASP A 145 -2.28 2.89 -13.20
C ASP A 145 -2.77 4.31 -12.93
N VAL A 146 -2.36 5.29 -13.76
CA VAL A 146 -2.81 6.68 -13.62
C VAL A 146 -4.31 6.81 -13.83
N ARG A 147 -4.90 6.05 -14.76
CA ARG A 147 -6.35 6.04 -15.00
C ARG A 147 -7.10 5.39 -13.84
N THR A 148 -6.63 4.24 -13.36
CA THR A 148 -7.21 3.53 -12.22
C THR A 148 -7.16 4.40 -10.96
N GLN A 149 -6.02 5.04 -10.71
CA GLN A 149 -5.85 6.01 -9.63
C GLN A 149 -6.83 7.19 -9.76
N ALA A 150 -7.05 7.72 -10.97
CA ALA A 150 -8.04 8.76 -11.21
C ALA A 150 -9.47 8.31 -10.90
N MET A 151 -9.82 7.05 -11.19
CA MET A 151 -11.11 6.48 -10.85
C MET A 151 -11.31 6.36 -9.34
N TYR A 152 -10.31 5.87 -8.59
CA TYR A 152 -10.41 5.83 -7.12
C TYR A 152 -10.47 7.23 -6.51
N GLN A 153 -9.75 8.19 -7.08
CA GLN A 153 -9.85 9.59 -6.68
C GLN A 153 -11.22 10.22 -6.94
N MET A 154 -12.08 9.65 -7.79
CA MET A 154 -13.47 10.12 -7.91
C MET A 154 -14.27 9.82 -6.64
N MET A 155 -13.97 8.72 -5.95
CA MET A 155 -14.61 8.32 -4.70
C MET A 155 -13.98 9.04 -3.50
N ASP A 156 -12.65 9.12 -3.46
CA ASP A 156 -11.92 9.79 -2.40
C ASP A 156 -10.73 10.59 -2.92
N GLN A 157 -10.78 11.92 -2.80
CA GLN A 157 -9.68 12.79 -3.23
C GLN A 157 -8.38 12.59 -2.44
N GLY A 158 -8.45 11.97 -1.25
CA GLY A 158 -7.28 11.65 -0.42
C GLY A 158 -6.62 10.32 -0.77
N PHE A 159 -7.18 9.58 -1.73
CA PHE A 159 -6.70 8.26 -2.09
C PHE A 159 -5.35 8.33 -2.78
N VAL A 160 -4.39 7.52 -2.35
CA VAL A 160 -3.03 7.47 -2.91
C VAL A 160 -2.69 6.09 -3.48
N GLY A 161 -1.86 6.07 -4.53
CA GLY A 161 -1.31 4.83 -5.08
C GLY A 161 0.16 4.67 -4.69
N LEU A 162 0.55 3.44 -4.35
CA LEU A 162 1.94 3.05 -4.10
C LEU A 162 2.38 1.98 -5.09
N ILE A 163 3.61 2.04 -5.56
CA ILE A 163 4.18 1.01 -6.45
C ILE A 163 5.49 0.52 -5.88
N PHE A 164 5.65 -0.80 -5.83
CA PHE A 164 6.89 -1.47 -5.43
C PHE A 164 7.52 -2.16 -6.64
N SER A 165 8.63 -1.63 -7.14
CA SER A 165 9.42 -2.27 -8.20
C SER A 165 10.46 -3.19 -7.57
N CYS A 166 10.35 -4.47 -7.91
CA CYS A 166 11.11 -5.56 -7.31
C CYS A 166 11.87 -6.34 -8.39
N PHE A 167 12.87 -7.11 -7.96
CA PHE A 167 13.68 -7.96 -8.83
C PHE A 167 14.41 -7.19 -9.94
N ILE A 168 14.84 -5.96 -9.64
CA ILE A 168 15.67 -5.17 -10.54
C ILE A 168 17.13 -5.54 -10.29
N GLU A 169 17.77 -6.15 -11.27
CA GLU A 169 19.19 -6.51 -11.18
C GLU A 169 19.94 -5.90 -12.36
N ASP A 170 21.01 -5.18 -12.05
CA ASP A 170 21.99 -4.78 -13.05
C ASP A 170 22.99 -5.92 -13.27
N LYS A 171 22.90 -6.58 -14.42
CA LYS A 171 23.73 -7.74 -14.77
C LYS A 171 25.23 -7.43 -14.79
N ASN A 172 25.62 -6.18 -15.02
CA ASN A 172 27.02 -5.80 -15.11
C ASN A 172 27.63 -5.61 -13.71
N THR A 173 26.87 -4.99 -12.80
CA THR A 173 27.33 -4.69 -11.43
C THR A 173 26.93 -5.76 -10.41
N LYS A 174 26.03 -6.68 -10.77
CA LYS A 174 25.37 -7.64 -9.87
C LYS A 174 24.68 -6.98 -8.68
N THR A 175 24.21 -5.74 -8.86
CA THR A 175 23.48 -5.02 -7.82
C THR A 175 21.97 -5.22 -7.98
N GLY A 176 21.35 -5.84 -6.98
CA GLY A 176 19.90 -5.87 -6.83
C GLY A 176 19.36 -4.53 -6.30
N ARG A 177 18.21 -4.11 -6.80
CA ARG A 177 17.52 -2.87 -6.39
C ARG A 177 16.05 -3.17 -6.14
N ILE A 178 15.52 -2.50 -5.12
CA ILE A 178 14.10 -2.42 -4.82
C ILE A 178 13.78 -0.92 -4.77
N LEU A 179 12.76 -0.51 -5.51
CA LEU A 179 12.34 0.87 -5.62
C LEU A 179 10.88 0.96 -5.22
N TYR A 180 10.49 2.06 -4.58
CA TYR A 180 9.09 2.33 -4.29
C TYR A 180 8.76 3.79 -4.58
N THR A 181 7.51 4.06 -4.93
CA THR A 181 7.01 5.42 -5.19
C THR A 181 5.58 5.57 -4.68
N CYS A 182 5.15 6.81 -4.50
CA CYS A 182 3.78 7.17 -4.20
C CYS A 182 3.29 8.25 -5.17
N PHE A 183 2.06 8.13 -5.64
CA PHE A 183 1.51 9.02 -6.64
C PHE A 183 0.00 9.27 -6.46
N GLN A 184 -0.45 10.39 -7.02
CA GLN A 184 -1.85 10.65 -7.34
C GLN A 184 -1.97 10.96 -8.84
N SER A 185 -3.20 11.11 -9.30
CA SER A 185 -3.54 11.56 -10.65
C SER A 185 -4.18 12.95 -10.59
N VAL A 186 -3.89 13.76 -11.60
CA VAL A 186 -4.46 15.09 -11.81
C VAL A 186 -4.98 15.21 -13.23
N GLN A 187 -6.03 16.00 -13.44
CA GLN A 187 -6.57 16.18 -14.78
C GLN A 187 -5.57 16.96 -15.64
N ALA A 188 -5.21 16.41 -16.80
CA ALA A 188 -4.28 17.06 -17.71
C ALA A 188 -4.85 18.42 -18.14
N GLN A 189 -4.06 19.49 -18.02
CA GLN A 189 -4.49 20.79 -18.53
C GLN A 189 -4.57 20.71 -20.05
N LYS A 190 -5.73 21.04 -20.63
CA LYS A 190 -5.81 21.27 -22.08
C LYS A 190 -4.88 22.44 -22.39
N SER A 191 -3.75 22.18 -23.04
CA SER A 191 -3.06 23.22 -23.79
C SER A 191 -4.07 23.75 -24.82
N SER A 192 -4.59 24.94 -24.55
CA SER A 192 -5.39 25.69 -25.50
C SER A 192 -4.46 26.67 -26.19
N GLU A 193 -3.60 26.15 -27.06
CA GLU A 193 -2.95 26.95 -28.09
C GLU A 193 -3.06 26.23 -29.43
N PRO A 194 -3.70 26.83 -30.46
CA PRO A 194 -3.64 26.33 -31.81
C PRO A 194 -2.21 26.48 -32.33
N TRP A 195 -1.73 25.44 -33.01
CA TRP A 195 -0.47 25.43 -33.73
C TRP A 195 -0.42 26.58 -34.75
N THR A 196 0.31 27.64 -34.43
CA THR A 196 0.86 28.56 -35.43
C THR A 196 2.28 28.94 -35.04
N ASP A 197 3.21 28.52 -35.91
CA ASP A 197 4.55 29.06 -36.11
C ASP A 197 5.50 29.20 -34.91
N CYS A 198 6.42 28.24 -34.78
CA CYS A 198 7.83 28.58 -34.99
C CYS A 198 8.67 27.32 -35.29
N CYS A 199 8.92 27.06 -36.56
CA CYS A 199 10.10 26.33 -36.97
C CYS A 199 11.33 27.21 -36.68
N LYS A 200 12.07 26.94 -35.60
CA LYS A 200 13.49 27.32 -35.49
C LYS A 200 14.30 26.21 -34.80
N VAL A 201 14.98 25.44 -35.65
CA VAL A 201 16.36 24.92 -35.50
C VAL A 201 16.68 23.99 -34.31
N VAL A 202 16.72 22.69 -34.64
CA VAL A 202 17.73 21.63 -34.33
C VAL A 202 18.05 21.29 -32.86
N GLU A 203 17.64 20.09 -32.44
CA GLU A 203 18.55 19.07 -31.88
C GLU A 203 17.94 17.66 -31.97
N VAL A 204 18.79 16.65 -32.18
CA VAL A 204 18.46 15.24 -32.45
C VAL A 204 18.04 14.51 -31.15
N SER A 205 17.02 15.03 -30.47
CA SER A 205 16.46 14.50 -29.22
C SER A 205 14.98 14.14 -29.35
N PHE A 206 14.31 14.60 -30.41
CA PHE A 206 12.86 14.52 -30.58
C PHE A 206 12.32 13.19 -31.13
N LEU A 207 13.18 12.30 -31.63
CA LEU A 207 12.72 11.01 -32.15
C LEU A 207 12.22 10.06 -31.05
N PHE A 208 12.65 10.23 -29.79
CA PHE A 208 12.13 9.41 -28.67
C PHE A 208 10.78 9.92 -28.13
N ALA A 209 10.48 11.21 -28.29
CA ALA A 209 9.22 11.80 -27.83
C ALA A 209 8.06 11.58 -28.83
N ALA A 210 8.35 11.57 -30.14
CA ALA A 210 7.30 11.49 -31.16
C ALA A 210 6.69 10.09 -31.35
N PHE A 211 7.38 9.01 -30.95
CA PHE A 211 6.84 7.64 -31.10
C PHE A 211 5.80 7.27 -30.02
N ASN A 212 5.77 7.99 -28.89
CA ASN A 212 4.82 7.75 -27.80
C ASN A 212 3.45 8.44 -28.00
N SER A 213 3.25 9.20 -29.09
CA SER A 213 2.03 10.01 -29.28
C SER A 213 0.97 9.41 -30.19
N ILE A 214 1.06 8.12 -30.54
CA ILE A 214 -0.06 7.39 -31.18
C ILE A 214 -0.72 6.49 -30.15
N SER A 215 -1.26 7.07 -29.09
CA SER A 215 -2.34 6.46 -28.32
C SER A 215 -3.09 7.57 -27.58
N HIS A 216 -4.43 7.54 -27.72
CA HIS A 216 -5.45 8.40 -27.12
C HIS A 216 -4.98 9.34 -25.99
N PRO A 217 -5.27 10.65 -26.02
CA PRO A 217 -4.80 11.58 -25.01
C PRO A 217 -5.28 11.14 -23.62
N SER A 218 -4.34 10.73 -22.79
CA SER A 218 -4.51 10.50 -21.37
C SER A 218 -5.15 11.74 -20.78
N ARG A 219 -6.39 11.65 -20.31
CA ARG A 219 -7.09 12.77 -19.67
C ARG A 219 -6.51 13.15 -18.31
N TYR A 220 -5.56 12.35 -17.80
CA TYR A 220 -4.97 12.47 -16.49
C TYR A 220 -3.45 12.31 -16.57
N ASP A 221 -2.74 13.16 -15.84
CA ASP A 221 -1.31 13.11 -15.62
C ASP A 221 -1.03 12.59 -14.20
N ARG A 222 0.17 12.01 -13.99
CA ARG A 222 0.63 11.61 -12.67
C ARG A 222 1.21 12.81 -11.90
N ILE A 223 1.03 12.82 -10.60
CA ILE A 223 1.74 13.69 -9.67
C ILE A 223 2.41 12.83 -8.59
N GLU A 224 3.68 13.07 -8.35
CA GLU A 224 4.45 12.38 -7.31
C GLU A 224 4.11 12.95 -5.93
N ILE A 225 3.92 12.06 -4.96
CA ILE A 225 3.64 12.42 -3.58
C ILE A 225 4.84 11.98 -2.72
N PRO A 226 5.47 12.88 -1.96
CA PRO A 226 6.51 12.51 -1.02
C PRO A 226 6.04 11.42 -0.06
N ILE A 227 6.81 10.34 0.06
CA ILE A 227 6.56 9.23 0.98
C ILE A 227 7.69 9.13 2.00
N HIS A 228 7.32 9.02 3.27
CA HIS A 228 8.23 8.86 4.40
C HIS A 228 7.90 7.57 5.13
N VAL A 229 8.90 6.70 5.29
CA VAL A 229 8.76 5.50 6.13
C VAL A 229 8.99 5.90 7.57
N VAL A 230 7.95 5.80 8.40
CA VAL A 230 8.01 6.15 9.82
C VAL A 230 8.53 4.93 10.59
N PRO A 231 9.64 5.06 11.33
CA PRO A 231 10.18 3.95 12.10
C PRO A 231 9.20 3.51 13.19
N HIS A 232 9.10 2.20 13.38
CA HIS A 232 8.28 1.58 14.42
C HIS A 232 9.11 0.44 15.06
N GLU A 233 9.21 0.41 16.38
CA GLU A 233 10.19 -0.44 17.08
C GLU A 233 9.76 -1.92 17.17
N THR A 234 8.45 -2.17 17.20
CA THR A 234 7.86 -3.50 17.33
C THR A 234 6.94 -3.77 16.16
N ILE A 235 6.63 -5.03 15.85
CA ILE A 235 5.65 -5.32 14.80
C ILE A 235 4.26 -5.34 15.42
N GLY A 236 3.39 -4.41 15.01
CA GLY A 236 2.01 -4.35 15.46
C GLY A 236 1.22 -5.61 15.11
N LYS A 237 0.30 -6.01 16.00
CA LYS A 237 -0.56 -7.21 15.83
C LYS A 237 -1.24 -7.24 14.46
N VAL A 238 -1.81 -6.12 14.02
CA VAL A 238 -2.57 -6.06 12.76
C VAL A 238 -1.68 -6.29 11.53
N CYS A 239 -0.47 -5.75 11.53
CA CYS A 239 0.50 -6.00 10.46
C CYS A 239 1.00 -7.44 10.47
N LEU A 240 1.20 -8.03 11.66
CA LEU A 240 1.56 -9.44 11.79
C LEU A 240 0.45 -10.38 11.27
N GLU A 241 -0.80 -10.12 11.64
CA GLU A 241 -1.97 -10.86 11.14
C GLU A 241 -2.09 -10.75 9.62
N SER A 242 -1.85 -9.55 9.07
CA SER A 242 -1.84 -9.31 7.63
C SER A 242 -0.72 -10.08 6.92
N ALA A 243 0.47 -10.17 7.53
CA ALA A 243 1.60 -10.92 6.97
C ALA A 243 1.32 -12.43 6.89
N VAL A 244 0.69 -13.01 7.91
CA VAL A 244 0.37 -14.45 7.96
C VAL A 244 -0.87 -14.83 7.16
N GLU A 245 -1.56 -13.86 6.57
CA GLU A 245 -2.73 -14.11 5.71
C GLU A 245 -2.33 -14.52 4.28
N LEU A 246 -1.15 -14.09 3.80
CA LEU A 246 -0.68 -14.40 2.45
C LEU A 246 -0.68 -15.90 2.12
N PRO A 247 -0.11 -16.82 2.94
CA PRO A 247 -0.18 -18.24 2.66
C PRO A 247 -1.61 -18.79 2.58
N LYS A 248 -2.53 -18.24 3.38
CA LYS A 248 -3.94 -18.67 3.37
C LYS A 248 -4.62 -18.24 2.07
N ILE A 249 -4.38 -17.01 1.62
CA ILE A 249 -4.89 -16.48 0.35
C ILE A 249 -4.39 -17.34 -0.82
N LEU A 250 -3.10 -17.63 -0.89
CA LEU A 250 -2.49 -18.44 -1.96
C LEU A 250 -3.02 -19.89 -1.98
N CYS A 251 -3.21 -20.48 -0.80
CA CYS A 251 -3.78 -21.82 -0.68
C CYS A 251 -5.25 -21.84 -1.12
N GLN A 252 -6.03 -20.84 -0.72
CA GLN A 252 -7.43 -20.69 -1.15
C GLN A 252 -7.53 -20.46 -2.66
N GLU A 253 -6.57 -19.74 -3.27
CA GLU A 253 -6.47 -19.56 -4.71
C GLU A 253 -6.40 -20.89 -5.47
N GLU A 254 -5.46 -21.74 -5.07
CA GLU A 254 -5.27 -23.08 -5.66
C GLU A 254 -6.47 -23.98 -5.39
N GLN A 255 -7.02 -23.96 -4.18
CA GLN A 255 -8.18 -24.77 -3.82
C GLN A 255 -9.41 -24.42 -4.67
N ASP A 256 -9.69 -23.13 -4.90
CA ASP A 256 -10.83 -22.74 -5.72
C ASP A 256 -10.62 -23.08 -7.19
N ALA A 257 -9.39 -22.94 -7.71
CA ALA A 257 -9.06 -23.39 -9.06
C ALA A 257 -9.26 -24.90 -9.21
N TYR A 258 -8.79 -25.68 -8.24
CA TYR A 258 -8.97 -27.13 -8.22
C TYR A 258 -10.45 -27.52 -8.10
N ARG A 259 -11.23 -26.89 -7.21
CA ARG A 259 -12.67 -27.13 -7.05
C ARG A 259 -13.44 -26.87 -8.34
N ARG A 260 -13.12 -25.78 -9.06
CA ARG A 260 -13.76 -25.47 -10.36
C ARG A 260 -13.55 -26.60 -11.37
N ILE A 261 -12.33 -27.13 -11.47
CA ILE A 261 -12.03 -28.23 -12.40
C ILE A 261 -12.65 -29.54 -11.90
N HIS A 262 -12.61 -29.80 -10.59
CA HIS A 262 -13.19 -30.99 -9.99
C HIS A 262 -14.71 -31.06 -10.14
N SER A 263 -15.39 -29.91 -10.28
CA SER A 263 -16.83 -29.85 -10.56
C SER A 263 -17.21 -30.40 -11.94
N LEU A 264 -16.25 -30.55 -12.86
CA LEU A 264 -16.47 -31.14 -14.18
C LEU A 264 -16.57 -32.67 -14.06
N THR A 265 -17.80 -33.18 -14.01
CA THR A 265 -18.10 -34.59 -13.78
C THR A 265 -17.63 -35.52 -14.91
N HIS A 266 -17.50 -34.99 -16.13
CA HIS A 266 -17.16 -35.73 -17.35
C HIS A 266 -15.66 -36.04 -17.51
N LEU A 267 -14.81 -35.53 -16.61
CA LEU A 267 -13.37 -35.81 -16.68
C LEU A 267 -13.07 -37.28 -16.35
N ASP A 268 -12.19 -37.88 -17.14
CA ASP A 268 -11.72 -39.24 -16.92
C ASP A 268 -10.83 -39.32 -15.66
N SER A 269 -10.68 -40.54 -15.14
CA SER A 269 -9.93 -40.79 -13.90
C SER A 269 -8.45 -40.42 -14.02
N VAL A 270 -7.83 -40.56 -15.19
CA VAL A 270 -6.41 -40.22 -15.38
C VAL A 270 -6.23 -38.70 -15.32
N THR A 271 -7.12 -37.94 -15.97
CA THR A 271 -7.14 -36.47 -15.85
C THR A 271 -7.38 -36.01 -14.41
N LYS A 272 -8.26 -36.67 -13.66
CA LYS A 272 -8.46 -36.36 -12.22
C LYS A 272 -7.20 -36.60 -11.40
N ILE A 273 -6.48 -37.70 -11.63
CA ILE A 273 -5.19 -37.99 -10.96
C ILE A 273 -4.13 -36.94 -11.34
N HIS A 274 -4.06 -36.57 -12.62
CA HIS A 274 -3.15 -35.53 -13.10
C HIS A 274 -3.41 -34.20 -12.40
N ASN A 275 -4.67 -33.74 -12.39
CA ASN A 275 -5.07 -32.49 -11.75
C ASN A 275 -4.78 -32.51 -10.24
N GLY A 276 -5.03 -33.64 -9.56
CA GLY A 276 -4.69 -33.81 -8.16
C GLY A 276 -3.19 -33.73 -7.89
N SER A 277 -2.38 -34.30 -8.78
CA SER A 277 -0.91 -34.25 -8.69
C SER A 277 -0.38 -32.83 -8.89
N VAL A 278 -0.94 -32.08 -9.83
CA VAL A 278 -0.60 -30.66 -10.06
C VAL A 278 -0.99 -29.81 -8.85
N PHE A 279 -2.18 -30.02 -8.29
CA PHE A 279 -2.63 -29.32 -7.08
C PHE A 279 -1.68 -29.57 -5.89
N THR A 280 -1.34 -30.84 -5.61
CA THR A 280 -0.37 -31.18 -4.55
C THR A 280 0.98 -30.53 -4.80
N LYS A 281 1.49 -30.58 -6.04
CA LYS A 281 2.76 -29.93 -6.41
C LYS A 281 2.72 -28.43 -6.13
N ASN A 282 1.64 -27.75 -6.49
CA ASN A 282 1.50 -26.30 -6.28
C ASN A 282 1.46 -25.96 -4.78
N LEU A 283 0.68 -26.70 -3.97
CA LEU A 283 0.64 -26.49 -2.53
C LEU A 283 1.99 -26.75 -1.86
N CYS A 284 2.70 -27.82 -2.23
CA CYS A 284 4.04 -28.09 -1.72
C CYS A 284 5.02 -26.96 -2.10
N SER A 285 4.93 -26.44 -3.31
CA SER A 285 5.73 -25.30 -3.75
C SER A 285 5.45 -24.04 -2.93
N GLN A 286 4.18 -23.71 -2.68
CA GLN A 286 3.79 -22.56 -1.85
C GLN A 286 4.28 -22.73 -0.40
N MET A 287 4.13 -23.92 0.16
CA MET A 287 4.59 -24.21 1.53
C MET A 287 6.10 -24.06 1.65
N SER A 288 6.87 -24.54 0.68
CA SER A 288 8.33 -24.42 0.69
C SER A 288 8.83 -23.01 0.41
N ALA A 289 8.15 -22.23 -0.44
CA ALA A 289 8.62 -20.92 -0.87
C ALA A 289 8.10 -19.76 0.00
N ILE A 290 6.93 -19.91 0.63
CA ILE A 290 6.27 -18.86 1.39
C ILE A 290 6.15 -19.25 2.87
N SER A 291 5.42 -20.34 3.17
CA SER A 291 5.11 -20.69 4.57
C SER A 291 6.33 -21.07 5.39
N GLY A 292 7.26 -21.83 4.82
CA GLY A 292 8.51 -22.25 5.48
C GLY A 292 9.38 -21.05 5.86
N PRO A 293 9.80 -20.20 4.90
CA PRO A 293 10.56 -18.99 5.21
C PRO A 293 9.85 -18.04 6.17
N LEU A 294 8.53 -17.90 6.05
CA LEU A 294 7.73 -17.08 6.98
C LEU A 294 7.79 -17.63 8.41
N LEU A 295 7.60 -18.95 8.59
CA LEU A 295 7.66 -19.57 9.91
C LEU A 295 9.05 -19.43 10.52
N GLN A 296 10.11 -19.68 9.74
CA GLN A 296 11.49 -19.50 10.20
C GLN A 296 11.73 -18.05 10.66
N TRP A 297 11.31 -17.07 9.86
CA TRP A 297 11.44 -15.66 10.22
C TRP A 297 10.69 -15.31 11.52
N LEU A 298 9.49 -15.86 11.73
CA LEU A 298 8.72 -15.65 12.96
C LEU A 298 9.42 -16.24 14.18
N GLU A 299 9.98 -17.45 14.07
CA GLU A 299 10.73 -18.11 15.13
C GLU A 299 12.02 -17.33 15.47
N ASP A 300 12.78 -16.92 14.46
CA ASP A 300 13.99 -16.12 14.63
C ASP A 300 13.67 -14.77 15.28
N ARG A 301 12.55 -14.13 14.87
CA ARG A 301 12.11 -12.85 15.44
C ARG A 301 11.66 -13.00 16.89
N LEU A 302 10.99 -14.11 17.23
CA LEU A 302 10.63 -14.42 18.61
C LEU A 302 11.87 -14.56 19.49
N GLU A 303 12.90 -15.24 19.00
CA GLU A 303 14.14 -15.42 19.75
C GLU A 303 14.90 -14.08 19.94
N GLN A 304 14.98 -13.26 18.89
CA GLN A 304 15.51 -11.89 18.99
C GLN A 304 14.75 -11.05 20.03
N ASN A 305 13.42 -11.15 20.06
CA ASN A 305 12.61 -10.40 21.03
C ASN A 305 12.84 -10.88 22.46
N LYS A 306 13.05 -12.18 22.70
CA LYS A 306 13.42 -12.70 24.03
C LYS A 306 14.77 -12.17 24.48
N GLN A 307 15.77 -12.21 23.60
CA GLN A 307 17.10 -11.67 23.90
C GLN A 307 17.02 -10.17 24.21
N ARG A 308 16.31 -9.40 23.39
CA ARG A 308 16.12 -7.97 23.60
C ARG A 308 15.40 -7.66 24.91
N MET A 309 14.41 -8.48 25.29
CA MET A 309 13.70 -8.34 26.55
C MET A 309 14.64 -8.52 27.76
N GLN A 310 15.56 -9.47 27.69
CA GLN A 310 16.56 -9.68 28.75
C GLN A 310 17.51 -8.49 28.88
N GLU A 311 18.01 -7.98 27.75
CA GLU A 311 18.87 -6.78 27.72
C GLU A 311 18.17 -5.56 28.32
N LEU A 312 16.93 -5.30 27.90
CA LEU A 312 16.14 -4.17 28.40
C LEU A 312 15.80 -4.32 29.89
N GLN A 313 15.61 -5.55 30.37
CA GLN A 313 15.37 -5.82 31.78
C GLN A 313 16.63 -5.53 32.62
N GLN A 314 17.81 -5.92 32.13
CA GLN A 314 19.09 -5.63 32.78
C GLN A 314 19.38 -4.11 32.79
N GLU A 315 19.16 -3.44 31.66
CA GLU A 315 19.32 -1.98 31.55
C GLU A 315 18.37 -1.24 32.50
N LYS A 316 17.12 -1.70 32.59
CA LYS A 316 16.15 -1.16 33.56
C LYS A 316 16.63 -1.30 35.00
N GLU A 317 17.18 -2.45 35.38
CA GLU A 317 17.69 -2.68 36.74
C GLU A 317 18.86 -1.75 37.06
N GLN A 318 19.82 -1.60 36.13
CA GLN A 318 20.95 -0.68 36.29
C GLN A 318 20.50 0.77 36.45
N LEU A 319 19.57 1.24 35.62
CA LEU A 319 19.06 2.60 35.69
C LEU A 319 18.28 2.87 36.99
N LEU A 320 17.59 1.86 37.54
CA LEU A 320 16.91 1.99 38.83
C LEU A 320 17.90 2.08 39.99
N GLU A 321 19.00 1.33 39.95
CA GLU A 321 20.08 1.44 40.94
C GLU A 321 20.77 2.81 40.90
N GLU A 322 21.07 3.32 39.70
CA GLU A 322 21.65 4.66 39.52
C GLU A 322 20.70 5.75 40.02
N LEU A 323 19.41 5.64 39.74
CA LEU A 323 18.41 6.59 40.22
C LEU A 323 18.30 6.58 41.75
N ALA A 324 18.31 5.39 42.37
CA ALA A 324 18.28 5.25 43.82
C ALA A 324 19.55 5.77 44.51
N ALA A 325 20.69 5.80 43.81
CA ALA A 325 21.94 6.37 44.32
C ALA A 325 21.98 7.91 44.26
N LEU A 326 21.04 8.54 43.54
CA LEU A 326 20.93 10.00 43.40
C LEU A 326 19.93 10.62 44.42
N GLU A 327 19.10 9.80 45.07
CA GLU A 327 18.17 10.19 46.15
C GLU A 327 18.81 10.07 47.54
#